data_AF-A0A9P9CJK7-F1
#
_entry.id   AF-A0A9P9CJK7-F1
#
_cell.length_a   1.000
_cell.length_b   1.000
_cell.length_c   1.000
_cell.angle_alpha   90.00
_cell.angle_beta   90.00
_cell.angle_gamma   90.00
#
_symmetry.space_group_name_H-M   'P 1'
#
loop_
_entity.id
_entity.type
_entity.pdbx_description
1 polymer ?
#
loop_
_entity_poly.entity_id
_entity_poly.type
_entity_poly.pdbx_seq_one_letter_code
_entity_poly.pdbx_strand_id
1 'polypeptide(L)'
;SQIDAANGEPNPDDIELPEIRSEYSDSDDEDRKDKKADLPEWAQSPNLRRHLKEQLMTDPDEVFGAIREIDLDDIFKSNDKSRMAKFRARSSSANWAKDGLSVEEKQRFASHMYSKTVMANQAESAS
;
A
#
# COMPACT_ATOMS: atom_id res chain seq x y z
N SER A 1 41.99 -0.31 -27.34
CA SER A 1 40.87 0.13 -28.20
C SER A 1 40.23 -1.10 -28.80
N GLN A 2 38.94 -1.37 -28.78
CA GLN A 2 37.74 -0.73 -28.26
C GLN A 2 36.73 -1.90 -28.25
N ILE A 3 36.03 -2.18 -27.15
CA ILE A 3 34.97 -3.20 -27.17
C ILE A 3 33.66 -2.50 -27.56
N ASP A 4 33.15 -2.84 -28.74
CA ASP A 4 31.88 -2.33 -29.26
C ASP A 4 30.72 -2.98 -28.49
N ALA A 5 30.18 -2.26 -27.51
CA ALA A 5 28.98 -2.65 -26.77
C ALA A 5 27.75 -1.92 -27.34
N ALA A 6 27.32 -2.35 -28.53
CA ALA A 6 26.01 -1.97 -29.06
C ALA A 6 24.95 -2.95 -28.53
N ASN A 7 24.50 -2.74 -27.29
CA ASN A 7 23.23 -3.27 -26.82
C ASN A 7 22.35 -2.07 -26.46
N GLY A 8 21.60 -1.58 -27.45
CA GLY A 8 20.56 -0.57 -27.23
C GLY A 8 19.49 -1.14 -26.32
N GLU A 9 19.19 -0.45 -25.22
CA GLU A 9 18.05 -0.78 -24.37
C GLU A 9 16.75 -0.62 -25.18
N PRO A 10 15.75 -1.51 -25.02
CA PRO A 10 14.46 -1.37 -25.69
C PRO A 10 13.76 -0.08 -25.25
N ASN A 11 13.08 0.57 -26.20
CA ASN A 11 12.27 1.76 -25.95
C ASN A 11 11.24 1.44 -24.85
N PRO A 12 11.08 2.27 -23.80
CA PRO A 12 10.09 2.04 -22.76
C PRO A 12 8.64 1.92 -23.28
N ASP A 13 8.35 2.49 -24.45
CA ASP A 13 7.05 2.38 -25.11
C ASP A 13 6.82 0.99 -25.78
N ASP A 14 7.90 0.21 -25.99
CA ASP A 14 7.88 -1.15 -26.57
C ASP A 14 7.97 -2.26 -25.50
N ILE A 15 7.81 -1.93 -24.22
CA ILE A 15 7.79 -2.94 -23.15
C ILE A 15 6.40 -3.60 -23.15
N GLU A 16 6.29 -4.75 -23.81
CA GLU A 16 5.12 -5.62 -23.69
C GLU A 16 5.05 -6.19 -22.27
N LEU A 17 4.23 -5.56 -21.43
CA LEU A 17 3.89 -6.10 -20.12
C LEU A 17 3.09 -7.39 -20.32
N PRO A 18 3.41 -8.48 -19.60
CA PRO A 18 2.59 -9.68 -19.64
C PRO A 18 1.16 -9.32 -19.23
N GLU A 19 0.19 -9.96 -19.88
CA GLU A 19 -1.21 -9.85 -19.45
C GLU A 19 -1.28 -10.15 -17.96
N ILE A 20 -1.73 -9.15 -17.19
CA ILE A 20 -2.03 -9.35 -15.78
C ILE A 20 -3.07 -10.44 -15.75
N ARG A 21 -2.82 -11.52 -15.01
CA ARG A 21 -3.88 -12.49 -14.66
C ARG A 21 -4.88 -11.80 -13.74
N SER A 22 -5.71 -10.96 -14.35
CA SER A 22 -6.82 -10.31 -13.69
C SER A 22 -7.92 -11.36 -13.59
N GLU A 23 -8.02 -12.00 -12.42
CA GLU A 23 -9.20 -12.79 -12.00
C GLU A 23 -10.50 -11.95 -11.94
N TYR A 24 -10.40 -10.66 -12.30
CA TYR A 24 -11.47 -9.68 -12.38
C TYR A 24 -11.87 -9.34 -13.82
N SER A 25 -11.23 -9.94 -14.84
CA SER A 25 -11.52 -9.70 -16.27
C SER A 25 -12.49 -10.72 -16.87
N ASP A 26 -13.41 -11.27 -16.08
CA ASP A 26 -14.60 -11.90 -16.63
C ASP A 26 -15.84 -11.12 -16.15
N SER A 27 -16.32 -10.26 -17.04
CA SER A 27 -17.51 -9.44 -16.85
C SER A 27 -18.75 -10.23 -17.28
N ASP A 28 -18.94 -11.43 -16.73
CA ASP A 28 -20.19 -12.19 -16.81
C ASP A 28 -20.37 -13.09 -15.57
N ASP A 29 -20.16 -12.51 -14.38
CA ASP A 29 -20.07 -13.29 -13.13
C ASP A 29 -21.39 -13.26 -12.34
N GLU A 30 -22.42 -13.97 -12.85
CA GLU A 30 -23.58 -14.41 -12.06
C GLU A 30 -23.22 -15.51 -11.03
N ASP A 31 -21.96 -16.00 -11.04
CA ASP A 31 -21.43 -17.08 -10.19
C ASP A 31 -20.46 -16.62 -9.07
N ARG A 32 -20.50 -15.33 -8.68
CA ARG A 32 -19.79 -14.79 -7.49
C ARG A 32 -20.18 -15.42 -6.14
N LYS A 33 -20.99 -16.48 -6.13
CA LYS A 33 -21.41 -17.18 -4.91
C LYS A 33 -20.30 -18.06 -4.35
N ASP A 34 -19.40 -18.56 -5.19
CA ASP A 34 -18.39 -19.55 -4.77
C ASP A 34 -17.18 -18.92 -4.07
N LYS A 35 -16.89 -17.64 -4.33
CA LYS A 35 -15.81 -16.90 -3.64
C LYS A 35 -16.09 -16.64 -2.16
N LYS A 36 -17.33 -16.81 -1.70
CA LYS A 36 -17.67 -16.66 -0.27
C LYS A 36 -17.45 -17.94 0.54
N ALA A 37 -17.36 -19.10 -0.11
CA ALA A 37 -17.36 -20.40 0.56
C ALA A 37 -16.04 -20.70 1.29
N ASP A 38 -14.91 -20.24 0.77
CA ASP A 38 -13.57 -20.59 1.26
C ASP A 38 -12.89 -19.50 2.13
N LEU A 39 -13.65 -18.52 2.65
CA LEU A 39 -13.06 -17.53 3.55
C LEU A 39 -12.81 -18.14 4.94
N PRO A 40 -11.69 -17.81 5.61
CA PRO A 40 -11.49 -18.18 7.00
C PRO A 40 -12.52 -17.48 7.91
N GLU A 41 -12.83 -18.08 9.07
CA GLU A 41 -13.89 -17.63 9.97
C GLU A 41 -13.78 -16.14 10.37
N TRP A 42 -12.55 -15.62 10.55
CA TRP A 42 -12.30 -14.22 10.90
C TRP A 42 -12.68 -13.24 9.77
N ALA A 43 -12.65 -13.69 8.51
CA ALA A 43 -12.99 -12.92 7.32
C ALA A 43 -14.47 -13.08 6.91
N GLN A 44 -15.27 -13.81 7.68
CA GLN A 44 -16.70 -14.01 7.46
C GLN A 44 -17.55 -13.16 8.41
N SER A 45 -18.75 -12.75 7.97
CA SER A 45 -19.74 -12.14 8.88
C SER A 45 -20.32 -13.23 9.80
N PRO A 46 -20.48 -13.00 11.13
CA PRO A 46 -20.42 -11.72 11.84
C PRO A 46 -19.03 -11.31 12.36
N ASN A 47 -18.06 -12.22 12.38
CA ASN A 47 -16.73 -11.96 12.94
C ASN A 47 -16.01 -10.77 12.27
N LEU A 48 -16.00 -10.70 10.94
CA LEU A 48 -15.42 -9.59 10.20
C LEU A 48 -16.01 -8.25 10.63
N ARG A 49 -17.33 -8.18 10.81
CA ARG A 49 -18.01 -6.95 11.24
C ARG A 49 -17.62 -6.53 12.65
N ARG A 50 -17.40 -7.48 13.55
CA ARG A 50 -16.91 -7.21 14.90
C ARG A 50 -15.49 -6.64 14.84
N HIS A 51 -14.56 -7.32 14.16
CA HIS A 51 -13.18 -6.86 14.05
C HIS A 51 -13.07 -5.49 13.38
N LEU A 52 -13.86 -5.21 12.33
CA LEU A 52 -13.86 -3.90 11.68
C LEU A 52 -14.31 -2.77 12.63
N LYS A 53 -15.27 -3.03 13.53
CA LYS A 53 -15.68 -2.04 14.55
C LYS A 53 -14.58 -1.77 15.56
N GLU A 54 -13.85 -2.81 15.97
CA GLU A 54 -12.70 -2.70 16.87
C GLU A 54 -11.55 -1.93 16.20
N GLN A 55 -11.20 -2.30 14.96
CA GLN A 55 -10.16 -1.63 14.17
C GLN A 55 -10.45 -0.15 13.93
N LEU A 56 -11.72 0.23 13.77
CA LEU A 56 -12.14 1.62 13.58
C LEU A 56 -11.72 2.54 14.75
N MET A 57 -11.50 1.99 15.95
CA MET A 57 -11.15 2.73 17.16
C MET A 57 -9.65 2.81 17.42
N THR A 58 -8.86 2.07 16.64
CA THR A 58 -7.40 2.00 16.81
C THR A 58 -6.72 3.04 15.93
N ASP A 59 -5.76 3.79 16.49
CA ASP A 59 -4.93 4.71 15.71
C ASP A 59 -3.91 3.91 14.87
N PRO A 60 -3.96 3.99 13.53
CA PRO A 60 -2.98 3.30 12.69
C PRO A 60 -1.55 3.79 12.91
N ASP A 61 -1.34 5.05 13.32
CA ASP A 61 0.00 5.58 13.58
C ASP A 61 0.64 4.94 14.82
N GLU A 62 -0.15 4.52 15.81
CA GLU A 62 0.35 3.79 16.99
C GLU A 62 0.74 2.35 16.66
N VAL A 63 0.08 1.73 15.67
CA VAL A 63 0.33 0.33 15.29
C VAL A 63 1.47 0.20 14.29
N PHE A 64 1.50 1.07 13.26
CA PHE A 64 2.44 0.96 12.14
C PHE A 64 3.56 2.00 12.20
N GLY A 65 3.37 3.10 12.93
CA GLY A 65 4.31 4.23 12.95
C GLY A 65 4.33 5.02 11.63
N ALA A 66 5.21 6.01 11.58
CA ALA A 66 5.39 6.82 10.38
C ALA A 66 5.93 5.98 9.21
N ILE A 67 5.29 6.13 8.04
CA ILE A 67 5.76 5.50 6.80
C ILE A 67 7.11 6.12 6.44
N ARG A 68 8.15 5.29 6.46
CA ARG A 68 9.51 5.69 6.08
C ARG A 68 9.65 5.77 4.57
N GLU A 69 10.61 6.57 4.12
CA GLU A 69 11.02 6.57 2.72
C GLU A 69 11.53 5.18 2.32
N ILE A 70 11.20 4.78 1.10
CA ILE A 70 11.61 3.49 0.55
C ILE A 70 13.09 3.61 0.14
N ASP A 71 13.97 2.90 0.83
CA ASP A 71 15.35 2.71 0.42
C ASP A 71 15.46 1.44 -0.43
N LEU A 72 15.61 1.63 -1.74
CA LEU A 72 15.73 0.53 -2.68
C LEU A 72 17.05 -0.22 -2.50
N ASP A 73 18.08 0.42 -1.96
CA ASP A 73 19.39 -0.21 -1.75
C ASP A 73 19.33 -1.21 -0.58
N ASP A 74 18.54 -0.89 0.46
CA ASP A 74 18.30 -1.81 1.59
C ASP A 74 17.38 -2.98 1.22
N ILE A 75 16.37 -2.73 0.39
CA ILE A 75 15.42 -3.77 -0.08
C ILE A 75 16.14 -4.75 -1.01
N PHE A 76 16.82 -4.21 -2.02
CA PHE A 76 17.55 -5.00 -3.00
C PHE A 76 19.02 -5.02 -2.59
N LYS A 77 19.34 -5.86 -1.60
CA LYS A 77 20.69 -6.15 -1.06
C LYS A 77 21.69 -6.72 -2.09
N SER A 78 21.60 -6.33 -3.35
CA SER A 78 22.47 -6.77 -4.42
C SER A 78 23.81 -6.05 -4.30
N ASN A 79 24.85 -6.81 -3.95
CA ASN A 79 26.26 -6.38 -4.06
C ASN A 79 26.70 -6.07 -5.50
N ASP A 80 25.81 -6.21 -6.48
CA ASP A 80 26.09 -6.03 -7.90
C ASP A 80 25.70 -4.61 -8.36
N LYS A 81 26.67 -3.71 -8.30
CA LYS A 81 26.55 -2.29 -8.69
C LYS A 81 26.10 -2.10 -10.14
N SER A 82 26.25 -3.12 -11.01
CA SER A 82 25.78 -3.10 -12.39
C SER A 82 24.25 -3.11 -12.50
N ARG A 83 23.54 -3.74 -11.55
CA ARG A 83 22.06 -3.76 -11.52
C ARG A 83 21.48 -2.51 -10.87
N MET A 84 22.23 -1.83 -9.99
CA MET A 84 21.81 -0.57 -9.36
C MET A 84 21.73 0.59 -10.36
N ALA A 85 22.47 0.54 -11.47
CA ALA A 85 22.33 1.50 -12.57
C ALA A 85 20.95 1.43 -13.28
N LYS A 86 20.13 0.39 -13.00
CA LYS A 86 18.74 0.26 -13.47
C LYS A 86 17.72 0.97 -12.57
N PHE A 87 18.11 1.45 -11.39
CA PHE A 87 17.30 2.42 -10.66
C PHE A 87 17.44 3.74 -11.40
N ARG A 88 16.60 3.93 -12.42
CA ARG A 88 16.57 5.15 -13.21
C ARG A 88 16.45 6.34 -12.27
N ALA A 89 17.19 7.41 -12.58
CA ALA A 89 17.04 8.68 -11.88
C ALA A 89 15.55 9.06 -11.86
N ARG A 90 15.04 9.33 -10.66
CA ARG A 90 13.63 9.66 -10.41
C ARG A 90 13.17 10.72 -11.41
N SER A 91 12.20 10.37 -12.26
CA SER A 91 11.57 11.32 -13.18
C SER A 91 10.52 12.17 -12.44
N SER A 92 9.92 13.14 -13.12
CA SER A 92 8.95 14.09 -12.54
C SER A 92 7.75 13.43 -11.84
N SER A 93 7.42 12.18 -12.16
CA SER A 93 6.36 11.40 -11.50
C SER A 93 6.66 11.05 -10.04
N ALA A 94 7.91 11.23 -9.60
CA ALA A 94 8.31 11.00 -8.22
C ALA A 94 8.40 12.29 -7.39
N ASN A 95 8.01 13.45 -7.94
CA ASN A 95 8.04 14.73 -7.22
C ASN A 95 6.66 15.08 -6.63
N TRP A 96 6.37 14.52 -5.45
CA TRP A 96 5.16 14.78 -4.66
C TRP A 96 5.39 15.83 -3.56
N ALA A 97 6.47 16.61 -3.64
CA ALA A 97 6.87 17.54 -2.57
C ALA A 97 5.79 18.60 -2.24
N LYS A 98 4.86 18.86 -3.16
CA LYS A 98 3.74 19.79 -2.96
C LYS A 98 2.43 19.12 -2.52
N ASP A 99 2.33 17.80 -2.62
CA ASP A 99 1.10 17.03 -2.34
C ASP A 99 1.13 16.35 -0.96
N GLY A 100 2.06 16.77 -0.09
CA GLY A 100 2.17 16.28 1.28
C GLY A 100 1.09 16.86 2.20
N LEU A 101 0.69 16.08 3.20
CA LEU A 101 -0.20 16.53 4.27
C LEU A 101 0.41 17.74 5.01
N SER A 102 -0.39 18.79 5.14
CA SER A 102 -0.07 19.95 5.96
C SER A 102 0.00 19.58 7.44
N VAL A 103 0.67 20.43 8.22
CA VAL A 103 0.76 20.26 9.69
C VAL A 103 -0.63 20.32 10.32
N GLU A 104 -1.50 21.18 9.82
CA GLU A 104 -2.87 21.35 10.31
C GLU A 104 -3.71 20.08 10.08
N GLU A 105 -3.61 19.45 8.91
CA GLU A 105 -4.33 18.20 8.61
C GLU A 105 -3.90 17.06 9.54
N LYS A 106 -2.59 16.94 9.81
CA LYS A 106 -2.05 15.95 10.75
C LYS A 106 -2.58 16.18 12.16
N GLN A 107 -2.59 17.43 12.63
CA GLN A 107 -3.10 17.78 13.95
C GLN A 107 -4.61 17.53 14.07
N ARG A 108 -5.38 17.87 13.03
CA ARG A 108 -6.83 17.62 12.98
C ARG A 108 -7.13 16.13 13.01
N PHE A 109 -6.38 15.32 12.27
CA PHE A 109 -6.50 13.86 12.28
C PHE A 109 -6.19 13.27 13.66
N ALA A 110 -5.05 13.63 14.25
CA ALA A 110 -4.67 13.15 15.58
C ALA A 110 -5.71 13.53 16.65
N SER A 111 -6.23 14.77 16.60
CA SER A 111 -7.28 15.23 17.52
C SER A 111 -8.58 14.46 17.33
N HIS A 112 -8.94 14.15 16.08
CA HIS A 112 -10.12 13.34 15.77
C HIS A 112 -9.98 11.92 16.30
N MET A 113 -8.83 11.27 16.08
CA MET A 113 -8.56 9.91 16.54
C MET A 113 -8.53 9.86 18.07
N TYR A 114 -7.81 10.77 18.73
CA TYR A 114 -7.79 10.87 20.19
C TYR A 114 -9.20 11.04 20.79
N SER A 115 -9.99 11.95 20.23
CA SER A 115 -11.39 12.15 20.68
C SER A 115 -12.23 10.88 20.50
N LYS A 116 -12.08 10.19 19.37
CA LYS A 116 -12.80 8.96 19.06
C LYS A 116 -12.46 7.83 20.03
N THR A 117 -11.18 7.64 20.33
CA THR A 117 -10.70 6.63 21.30
C THR A 117 -11.16 6.96 22.71
N VAL A 118 -11.08 8.23 23.13
CA VAL A 118 -11.53 8.69 24.46
C VAL A 118 -13.05 8.54 24.64
N MET A 119 -13.85 8.79 23.60
CA MET A 119 -15.30 8.60 23.62
C MET A 119 -15.67 7.11 23.68
N ALA A 120 -14.93 6.25 22.98
CA ALA A 120 -15.13 4.80 23.02
C ALA A 120 -14.87 4.23 24.42
N ASN A 121 -13.75 4.60 25.05
CA ASN A 121 -13.39 4.14 26.40
C ASN A 121 -14.39 4.62 27.48
N GLN A 122 -14.97 5.81 27.32
CA GLN A 122 -16.02 6.32 28.22
C GLN A 122 -17.35 5.58 28.05
N ALA A 123 -17.70 5.16 26.83
CA ALA A 123 -18.92 4.39 26.57
C ALA A 123 -18.84 2.97 27.17
N GLU A 124 -17.67 2.33 27.14
CA GLU A 124 -17.46 1.02 27.77
C GLU A 124 -17.45 1.10 29.31
N SER A 125 -17.02 2.22 29.89
CA SER A 125 -17.02 2.42 31.36
C SER A 125 -18.40 2.71 31.96
N ALA A 126 -19.39 3.05 31.10
CA ALA A 126 -20.74 3.42 31.50
C ALA A 126 -21.79 2.31 31.26
N SER A 127 -21.37 1.14 30.74
CA SER A 127 -22.16 -0.11 30.67
C SER A 127 -21.72 -1.09 31.75
#